data_AF-A0A087TEC5-F1
#
_entry.id   AF-A0A087TEC5-F1
#
_cell.length_a   1.000
_cell.length_b   1.000
_cell.length_c   1.000
_cell.angle_alpha   90.00
_cell.angle_beta   90.00
_cell.angle_gamma   90.00
#
_symmetry.space_group_name_H-M   'P 1'
#
loop_
_entity.id
_entity.type
_entity.pdbx_description
1 polymer ?
#
loop_
_entity_poly.entity_id
_entity_poly.type
_entity_poly.pdbx_seq_one_letter_code
_entity_poly.pdbx_strand_id
1 'polypeptide(L)'
;MEDVCACSRALLNMLEDVKRAAAKVQRIGGVFIQIAPLMKKIHLKYCSEHPKAVSVIEKHKDALEKFMEEHGANPPGILTLTTGLSRPFRRLEKYPALLQELQRHTQENHIDRGDTQRAVSVYRDIATVCSTVRRQKEMELELMTGNIRGWEGEAIHTLGSIVQMGPVVFLTEDSKKNDRYLVLFPETLVILSISPRMSAFVY
;
A
#
# COMPACT_ATOMS: atom_id res chain seq x y z
N MET A 1 1.77 -4.02 12.23
CA MET A 1 0.34 -4.20 12.61
C MET A 1 0.00 -3.46 13.88
N GLU A 2 0.80 -3.58 14.96
CA GLU A 2 0.55 -2.87 16.23
C GLU A 2 0.43 -1.34 16.06
N ASP A 3 1.33 -0.73 15.30
CA ASP A 3 1.28 0.70 14.97
C ASP A 3 -0.04 1.11 14.30
N VAL A 4 -0.55 0.28 13.37
CA VAL A 4 -1.83 0.52 12.67
C VAL A 4 -2.99 0.46 13.67
N CYS A 5 -2.98 -0.52 14.57
CA CYS A 5 -3.99 -0.66 15.63
C CYS A 5 -3.92 0.50 16.62
N ALA A 6 -2.73 0.94 17.02
CA ALA A 6 -2.54 2.10 17.89
C ALA A 6 -3.06 3.39 17.24
N CYS A 7 -2.73 3.62 15.96
CA CYS A 7 -3.26 4.75 15.20
C CYS A 7 -4.79 4.71 15.08
N SER A 8 -5.36 3.52 14.85
CA SER A 8 -6.82 3.35 14.76
C SER A 8 -7.51 3.62 16.10
N ARG A 9 -6.92 3.18 17.22
CA ARG A 9 -7.41 3.48 18.57
C ARG A 9 -7.32 4.98 18.88
N ALA A 10 -6.21 5.63 18.51
CA ALA A 10 -6.07 7.07 18.68
C ALA A 10 -7.15 7.85 17.90
N LEU A 11 -7.41 7.47 16.64
CA LEU A 11 -8.51 8.05 15.86
C LEU A 11 -9.87 7.84 16.54
N LEU A 12 -10.14 6.63 17.02
CA LEU A 12 -11.40 6.33 17.71
C LEU A 12 -11.60 7.23 18.93
N ASN A 13 -10.59 7.35 19.80
CA ASN A 13 -10.67 8.19 21.00
C ASN A 13 -10.94 9.66 20.64
N MET A 14 -10.23 10.20 19.63
CA MET A 14 -10.47 11.57 19.16
C MET A 14 -11.90 11.77 18.63
N LEU A 15 -12.45 10.78 17.91
CA LEU A 15 -13.82 10.84 17.41
C LEU A 15 -14.86 10.72 18.54
N GLU A 16 -14.59 9.89 19.55
CA GLU A 16 -15.45 9.78 20.73
C GLU A 16 -15.50 11.07 21.54
N ASP A 17 -14.36 11.78 21.66
CA ASP A 17 -14.32 13.10 22.30
C ASP A 17 -15.12 14.14 21.50
N VAL A 18 -15.00 14.16 20.17
CA VAL A 18 -15.80 15.04 19.31
C VAL A 18 -17.29 14.73 19.45
N LYS A 19 -17.67 13.44 19.54
CA LYS A 19 -19.08 13.03 19.70
C LYS A 19 -19.74 13.61 20.96
N ARG A 20 -18.96 13.87 22.03
CA ARG A 20 -19.47 14.46 23.29
C ARG A 20 -19.85 15.93 23.15
N ALA A 21 -19.31 16.64 22.15
CA ALA A 21 -19.62 18.03 21.90
C ALA A 21 -20.96 18.19 21.14
N ALA A 22 -21.57 19.37 21.25
CA ALA A 22 -22.80 19.68 20.52
C ALA A 22 -22.58 19.64 18.99
N ALA A 23 -23.56 19.14 18.23
CA ALA A 23 -23.44 18.89 16.79
C ALA A 23 -22.88 20.09 15.98
N LYS A 24 -23.22 21.33 16.34
CA LYS A 24 -22.77 22.56 15.65
C LYS A 24 -21.28 22.87 15.81
N VAL A 25 -20.60 22.27 16.78
CA VAL A 25 -19.16 22.48 17.06
C VAL A 25 -18.33 21.22 16.83
N GLN A 26 -18.95 20.13 16.35
CA GLN A 26 -18.24 18.88 16.07
C GLN A 26 -17.29 19.07 14.88
N ARG A 27 -16.00 18.74 15.05
CA ARG A 27 -15.00 18.88 13.98
C ARG A 27 -14.39 17.54 13.62
N ILE A 28 -15.17 16.72 12.91
CA ILE A 28 -14.74 15.39 12.49
C ILE A 28 -13.70 15.50 11.38
N GLY A 29 -13.93 16.34 10.36
CA GLY A 29 -12.96 16.65 9.32
C GLY A 29 -11.64 17.14 9.92
N GLY A 30 -11.70 18.02 10.92
CA GLY A 30 -10.54 18.48 11.67
C GLY A 30 -9.71 17.35 12.30
N VAL A 31 -10.36 16.39 12.97
CA VAL A 31 -9.69 15.20 13.55
C VAL A 31 -9.00 14.35 12.48
N PHE A 32 -9.67 14.12 11.35
CA PHE A 32 -9.08 13.37 10.24
C PHE A 32 -7.85 14.08 9.65
N ILE A 33 -7.90 15.40 9.49
CA ILE A 33 -6.73 16.20 9.07
C ILE A 33 -5.58 16.09 10.09
N GLN A 34 -5.89 16.19 11.38
CA GLN A 34 -4.89 16.13 12.44
C GLN A 34 -4.13 14.79 12.46
N ILE A 35 -4.84 13.66 12.32
CA ILE A 35 -4.20 12.34 12.37
C ILE A 35 -3.58 11.92 11.02
N ALA A 36 -3.96 12.56 9.91
CA ALA A 36 -3.53 12.15 8.57
C ALA A 36 -2.01 11.95 8.40
N PRO A 37 -1.10 12.80 8.94
CA PRO A 37 0.34 12.59 8.82
C PRO A 37 0.81 11.28 9.48
N LEU A 38 0.27 10.97 10.67
CA LEU A 38 0.57 9.73 11.39
C LEU A 38 0.01 8.52 10.63
N MET A 39 -1.24 8.63 10.17
CA MET A 39 -1.90 7.59 9.38
C MET A 39 -1.09 7.26 8.13
N LYS A 40 -0.64 8.28 7.40
CA LYS A 40 0.21 8.16 6.20
C LYS A 40 1.52 7.44 6.53
N LYS A 41 2.27 7.91 7.53
CA LYS A 41 3.57 7.32 7.91
C LYS A 41 3.45 5.83 8.22
N ILE A 42 2.46 5.46 9.04
CA ILE A 42 2.28 4.08 9.48
C ILE A 42 1.82 3.18 8.33
N HIS A 43 0.87 3.63 7.51
CA HIS A 43 0.39 2.84 6.38
C HIS A 43 1.44 2.68 5.28
N LEU A 44 2.29 3.68 5.03
CA LEU A 44 3.41 3.55 4.08
C LEU A 44 4.39 2.47 4.52
N LYS A 45 4.80 2.45 5.79
CA LYS A 45 5.66 1.39 6.35
C LYS A 45 4.99 0.02 6.27
N TYR A 46 3.68 -0.05 6.53
CA TYR A 46 2.95 -1.31 6.42
C TYR A 46 2.86 -1.81 4.96
N CYS A 47 2.58 -0.90 4.01
CA CYS A 47 2.55 -1.21 2.58
C CYS A 47 3.90 -1.68 2.04
N SER A 48 5.01 -1.13 2.54
CA SER A 48 6.34 -1.52 2.05
C SER A 48 6.73 -2.94 2.45
N GLU A 49 6.34 -3.39 3.65
CA GLU A 49 6.67 -4.74 4.13
C GLU A 49 5.62 -5.79 3.80
N HIS A 50 4.42 -5.38 3.39
CA HIS A 50 3.33 -6.31 3.10
C HIS A 50 3.66 -7.37 2.03
N PRO A 51 4.29 -7.04 0.88
CA PRO A 51 4.64 -8.05 -0.11
C PRO A 51 5.57 -9.14 0.44
N LYS A 52 6.54 -8.76 1.28
CA LYS A 52 7.43 -9.73 1.93
C LYS A 52 6.66 -10.65 2.88
N ALA A 53 5.74 -10.09 3.67
CA ALA A 53 4.89 -10.87 4.57
C ALA A 53 4.03 -11.88 3.79
N VAL A 54 3.45 -11.48 2.66
CA VAL A 54 2.70 -12.37 1.77
C VAL A 54 3.59 -13.47 1.20
N SER A 55 4.81 -13.15 0.75
CA SER A 55 5.76 -14.16 0.25
C SER A 55 6.13 -15.20 1.31
N VAL A 56 6.30 -14.80 2.58
CA VAL A 56 6.55 -15.75 3.68
C VAL A 56 5.33 -16.64 3.92
N ILE A 57 4.12 -16.08 3.88
CA ILE A 57 2.87 -16.87 4.01
C ILE A 57 2.77 -17.90 2.88
N GLU A 58 3.06 -17.51 1.64
CA GLU A 58 2.97 -18.40 0.48
C GLU A 58 4.01 -19.54 0.57
N LYS A 59 5.22 -19.26 1.07
CA LYS A 59 6.27 -20.27 1.30
C LYS A 59 5.89 -21.33 2.34
N HIS A 60 5.10 -20.96 3.34
CA HIS A 60 4.68 -21.84 4.44
C HIS A 60 3.19 -22.18 4.38
N LYS A 61 2.57 -22.08 3.21
CA LYS A 61 1.13 -22.18 3.01
C LYS A 61 0.52 -23.42 3.65
N ASP A 62 1.03 -24.61 3.34
CA ASP A 62 0.46 -25.87 3.81
C ASP A 62 0.53 -26.04 5.33
N ALA A 63 1.61 -25.56 5.96
CA ALA A 63 1.79 -25.62 7.40
C ALA A 63 0.89 -24.60 8.12
N LEU A 64 0.80 -23.38 7.58
CA LEU A 64 -0.03 -22.32 8.13
C LEU A 64 -1.52 -22.60 7.94
N GLU A 65 -1.91 -23.22 6.83
CA GLU A 65 -3.30 -23.62 6.57
C GLU A 65 -3.79 -24.60 7.63
N LYS A 66 -3.04 -25.69 7.87
CA LYS A 66 -3.33 -26.67 8.92
C LYS A 66 -3.38 -26.02 10.31
N PHE A 67 -2.36 -25.22 10.64
CA PHE A 67 -2.31 -24.54 11.93
C PHE A 67 -3.53 -23.64 12.16
N MET A 68 -3.95 -22.87 11.15
CA MET A 68 -5.11 -21.97 11.27
C MET A 68 -6.41 -22.76 11.43
N GLU A 69 -6.60 -23.84 10.68
CA GLU A 69 -7.79 -24.70 10.78
C GLU A 69 -7.86 -25.41 12.14
N GLU A 70 -6.74 -25.90 12.67
CA GLU A 70 -6.64 -26.47 14.02
C GLU A 70 -7.00 -25.47 15.12
N HIS A 71 -6.78 -24.17 14.88
CA HIS A 71 -7.10 -23.09 15.81
C HIS A 71 -8.45 -22.40 15.50
N GLY A 72 -9.32 -23.05 14.72
CA GLY A 72 -10.71 -22.63 14.51
C GLY A 72 -10.93 -21.61 13.39
N ALA A 73 -9.97 -21.45 12.47
CA ALA A 73 -10.21 -20.70 11.24
C ALA A 73 -11.08 -21.52 10.27
N ASN A 74 -11.97 -20.85 9.54
CA ASN A 74 -12.77 -21.49 8.50
C ASN A 74 -11.86 -21.90 7.32
N PRO A 75 -12.00 -23.11 6.77
CA PRO A 75 -11.27 -23.53 5.58
C PRO A 75 -11.61 -22.64 4.37
N PRO A 76 -10.62 -22.23 3.56
CA PRO A 76 -9.19 -22.50 3.74
C PRO A 76 -8.56 -21.57 4.79
N GLY A 77 -7.91 -22.13 5.81
CA GLY A 77 -7.41 -21.37 6.97
C GLY A 77 -6.46 -20.21 6.61
N ILE A 78 -5.71 -20.37 5.52
CA ILE A 78 -4.81 -19.36 4.95
C ILE A 78 -5.53 -18.06 4.56
N LEU A 79 -6.81 -18.13 4.20
CA LEU A 79 -7.61 -16.96 3.84
C LEU A 79 -7.78 -16.02 5.03
N THR A 80 -7.79 -16.55 6.25
CA THR A 80 -7.88 -15.71 7.47
C THR A 80 -6.63 -14.84 7.63
N LEU A 81 -5.44 -15.36 7.31
CA LEU A 81 -4.19 -14.61 7.37
C LEU A 81 -4.13 -13.54 6.26
N THR A 82 -4.38 -13.94 5.01
CA THR A 82 -4.31 -13.02 3.87
C THR A 82 -5.38 -11.92 3.96
N THR A 83 -6.61 -12.26 4.37
CA THR A 83 -7.66 -11.27 4.60
C THR A 83 -7.32 -10.36 5.77
N GLY A 84 -6.81 -10.90 6.89
CA GLY A 84 -6.38 -10.13 8.06
C GLY A 84 -5.33 -9.07 7.71
N LEU A 85 -4.29 -9.46 6.97
CA LEU A 85 -3.25 -8.55 6.51
C LEU A 85 -3.76 -7.51 5.50
N SER A 86 -4.82 -7.81 4.76
CA SER A 86 -5.42 -6.86 3.80
C SER A 86 -6.32 -5.79 4.44
N ARG A 87 -6.78 -6.00 5.68
CA ARG A 87 -7.75 -5.11 6.36
C ARG A 87 -7.29 -3.64 6.48
N PRO A 88 -6.04 -3.33 6.84
CA PRO A 88 -5.57 -1.94 6.92
C PRO A 88 -5.75 -1.17 5.61
N PHE A 89 -5.43 -1.79 4.47
CA PHE A 89 -5.58 -1.15 3.16
C PHE A 89 -7.05 -0.92 2.81
N ARG A 90 -7.89 -1.95 2.98
CA ARG A 90 -9.32 -1.85 2.72
C ARG A 90 -10.00 -0.79 3.58
N ARG A 91 -9.53 -0.61 4.82
CA ARG A 91 -10.02 0.45 5.71
C ARG A 91 -9.58 1.82 5.21
N LEU A 92 -8.31 1.96 4.81
CA LEU A 92 -7.75 3.20 4.28
C LEU A 92 -8.49 3.66 3.01
N GLU A 93 -8.78 2.74 2.08
CA GLU A 93 -9.51 2.99 0.83
C GLU A 93 -10.97 3.44 1.05
N LYS A 94 -11.56 3.12 2.19
CA LYS A 94 -12.94 3.52 2.53
C LYS A 94 -13.03 4.94 3.08
N TYR A 95 -11.98 5.47 3.71
CA TYR A 95 -12.04 6.80 4.33
C TYR A 95 -12.43 7.93 3.37
N PRO A 96 -11.91 8.00 2.13
CA PRO A 96 -12.33 9.04 1.18
C PRO A 96 -13.84 9.04 0.92
N ALA A 97 -14.44 7.86 0.72
CA ALA A 97 -15.88 7.74 0.48
C ALA A 97 -16.71 8.10 1.72
N LEU A 98 -16.29 7.66 2.91
CA LEU A 98 -16.96 8.00 4.17
C LEU A 98 -16.90 9.50 4.45
N LEU A 99 -15.75 10.13 4.23
CA LEU A 99 -15.56 11.57 4.39
C LEU A 99 -16.34 12.37 3.34
N GLN A 100 -16.48 11.84 2.12
CA GLN A 100 -17.27 12.45 1.06
C GLN A 100 -18.76 12.47 1.41
N GLU A 101 -19.27 11.38 1.99
CA GLU A 101 -20.64 11.31 2.47
C GLU A 101 -20.86 12.19 3.70
N LEU A 102 -19.90 12.24 4.63
CA LEU A 102 -19.94 13.20 5.74
C LEU A 102 -19.98 14.64 5.23
N GLN A 103 -19.13 14.97 4.25
CA GLN A 103 -19.12 16.28 3.61
C GLN A 103 -20.52 16.59 3.09
N ARG A 104 -21.12 15.72 2.26
CA ARG A 104 -22.45 15.92 1.65
C ARG A 104 -23.55 16.29 2.65
N HIS A 105 -23.53 15.71 3.84
CA HIS A 105 -24.53 15.96 4.89
C HIS A 105 -24.16 17.10 5.85
N THR A 106 -22.96 17.66 5.73
CA THR A 106 -22.52 18.82 6.51
C THR A 106 -23.03 20.11 5.87
N GLN A 107 -23.74 20.95 6.64
CA GLN A 107 -24.23 22.25 6.17
C GLN A 107 -23.09 23.13 5.66
N GLU A 108 -23.35 23.96 4.65
CA GLU A 108 -22.31 24.78 4.00
C GLU A 108 -21.67 25.81 4.95
N ASN A 109 -22.45 26.33 5.89
CA ASN A 109 -22.02 27.28 6.91
C ASN A 109 -21.38 26.62 8.14
N HIS A 110 -21.26 25.29 8.16
CA HIS A 110 -20.69 24.57 9.28
C HIS A 110 -19.17 24.75 9.35
N ILE A 111 -18.63 24.95 10.55
CA ILE A 111 -17.20 25.22 10.78
C ILE A 111 -16.27 24.10 10.27
N ASP A 112 -16.77 22.87 10.17
CA ASP A 112 -16.02 21.68 9.76
C ASP A 112 -16.12 21.38 8.26
N ARG A 113 -16.95 22.12 7.50
CA ARG A 113 -17.22 21.84 6.08
C ARG A 113 -15.93 21.86 5.25
N GLY A 114 -15.10 22.89 5.44
CA GLY A 114 -13.82 23.04 4.75
C GLY A 114 -12.82 21.95 5.13
N ASP A 115 -12.73 21.60 6.41
CA ASP A 115 -11.84 20.54 6.89
C ASP A 115 -12.26 19.17 6.36
N THR A 116 -13.56 18.89 6.32
CA THR A 116 -14.11 17.65 5.77
C THR A 116 -13.80 17.51 4.29
N GLN A 117 -13.97 18.59 3.52
CA GLN A 117 -13.60 18.59 2.09
C GLN A 117 -12.10 18.35 1.88
N ARG A 118 -11.23 18.99 2.68
CA ARG A 118 -9.79 18.76 2.61
C ARG A 118 -9.43 17.32 3.01
N ALA A 119 -10.09 16.77 4.02
CA ALA A 119 -9.84 15.42 4.50
C ALA A 119 -10.11 14.38 3.41
N VAL A 120 -11.15 14.57 2.59
CA VAL A 120 -11.43 13.70 1.42
C VAL A 120 -10.22 13.62 0.49
N SER A 121 -9.68 14.77 0.08
CA SER A 121 -8.52 14.82 -0.82
C SER A 121 -7.28 14.20 -0.19
N VAL A 122 -6.97 14.56 1.06
CA VAL A 122 -5.81 14.03 1.79
C VAL A 122 -5.86 12.51 1.90
N TYR A 123 -7.01 11.93 2.27
CA TYR A 123 -7.12 10.48 2.40
C TYR A 123 -7.13 9.75 1.05
N ARG A 124 -7.61 10.39 -0.02
CA ARG A 124 -7.49 9.86 -1.38
C ARG A 124 -6.02 9.76 -1.78
N ASP A 125 -5.25 10.81 -1.51
CA ASP A 125 -3.81 10.83 -1.80
C ASP A 125 -3.05 9.79 -0.97
N ILE A 126 -3.36 9.67 0.32
CA ILE A 126 -2.75 8.64 1.19
C ILE A 126 -3.03 7.24 0.64
N ALA A 127 -4.28 6.94 0.25
CA ALA A 127 -4.64 5.65 -0.32
C ALA A 127 -3.89 5.36 -1.64
N THR A 128 -3.83 6.35 -2.55
CA THR A 128 -3.09 6.24 -3.80
C THR A 128 -1.61 5.96 -3.58
N VAL A 129 -0.93 6.77 -2.74
CA VAL A 129 0.51 6.59 -2.48
C VAL A 129 0.79 5.24 -1.83
N CYS A 130 -0.04 4.84 -0.86
CA CYS A 130 0.10 3.53 -0.20
C CYS A 130 -0.06 2.37 -1.19
N SER A 131 -1.00 2.46 -2.13
CA SER A 131 -1.20 1.47 -3.19
C SER A 131 0.00 1.41 -4.14
N THR A 132 0.50 2.57 -4.58
CA THR A 132 1.69 2.64 -5.46
C THR A 132 2.92 2.05 -4.79
N VAL A 133 3.19 2.37 -3.52
CA VAL A 133 4.32 1.81 -2.76
C VAL A 133 4.20 0.29 -2.63
N ARG A 134 3.01 -0.22 -2.32
CA ARG A 134 2.79 -1.67 -2.22
C ARG A 134 3.09 -2.36 -3.55
N ARG A 135 2.57 -1.84 -4.66
CA ARG A 135 2.80 -2.37 -6.00
C ARG A 135 4.28 -2.32 -6.41
N GLN A 136 4.97 -1.23 -6.05
CA GLN A 136 6.40 -1.10 -6.29
C GLN A 136 7.18 -2.16 -5.51
N LYS A 137 6.89 -2.35 -4.21
CA LYS A 137 7.56 -3.36 -3.39
C LYS A 137 7.24 -4.81 -3.79
N GLU A 138 6.05 -5.05 -4.30
CA GLU A 138 5.67 -6.34 -4.91
C GLU A 138 6.55 -6.63 -6.13
N MET A 139 6.72 -5.65 -7.00
CA MET A 139 7.57 -5.77 -8.19
C MET A 139 9.05 -5.94 -7.85
N GLU A 140 9.58 -5.19 -6.87
CA GLU A 140 10.93 -5.39 -6.34
C GLU A 140 11.12 -6.83 -5.86
N LEU A 141 10.14 -7.36 -5.12
CA LEU A 141 10.21 -8.71 -4.58
C LEU A 141 10.15 -9.77 -5.67
N GLU A 142 9.26 -9.64 -6.65
CA GLU A 142 9.18 -10.52 -7.81
C GLU A 142 10.50 -10.54 -8.58
N LEU A 143 11.14 -9.39 -8.75
CA LEU A 143 12.42 -9.30 -9.43
C LEU A 143 13.55 -9.97 -8.64
N MET A 144 13.57 -9.81 -7.32
CA MET A 144 14.59 -10.41 -6.45
C MET A 144 14.41 -11.91 -6.21
N THR A 145 13.20 -12.44 -6.41
CA THR A 145 12.86 -13.85 -6.11
C THR A 145 12.48 -14.67 -7.33
N GLY A 146 12.14 -14.03 -8.44
CA GLY A 146 11.72 -14.66 -9.68
C GLY A 146 12.88 -14.90 -10.66
N ASN A 147 12.58 -15.61 -11.74
CA ASN A 147 13.53 -15.83 -12.82
C ASN A 147 13.41 -14.73 -13.87
N ILE A 148 14.47 -13.96 -14.06
CA ILE A 148 14.60 -13.04 -15.19
C ILE A 148 15.01 -13.85 -16.41
N ARG A 149 14.24 -13.74 -17.50
CA ARG A 149 14.54 -14.49 -18.73
C ARG A 149 15.78 -13.89 -19.39
N GLY A 150 16.71 -14.76 -19.80
CA GLY A 150 17.94 -14.33 -20.46
C GLY A 150 18.92 -13.64 -19.51
N TRP A 151 18.76 -13.78 -18.19
CA TRP A 151 19.69 -13.21 -17.22
C TRP A 151 21.09 -13.78 -17.41
N GLU A 152 22.07 -12.90 -17.58
CA GLU A 152 23.48 -13.25 -17.70
C GLU A 152 24.23 -12.85 -16.42
N GLY A 153 25.09 -13.74 -15.93
CA GLY A 153 25.93 -13.50 -14.75
C GLY A 153 25.40 -14.11 -13.45
N GLU A 154 25.88 -13.60 -12.32
CA GLU A 154 25.46 -14.06 -11.00
C GLU A 154 24.01 -13.69 -10.69
N ALA A 155 23.37 -14.43 -9.78
CA ALA A 155 21.98 -14.20 -9.44
C ALA A 155 21.73 -12.75 -9.00
N ILE A 156 20.63 -12.14 -9.45
CA ILE A 156 20.39 -10.69 -9.28
C ILE A 156 20.46 -10.19 -7.83
N HIS A 157 20.20 -11.06 -6.84
CA HIS A 157 20.32 -10.70 -5.44
C HIS A 157 21.76 -10.42 -4.98
N THR A 158 22.78 -10.86 -5.72
CA THR A 158 24.20 -10.54 -5.44
C THR A 158 24.54 -9.07 -5.77
N LEU A 159 23.73 -8.40 -6.59
CA LEU A 159 23.87 -6.96 -6.87
C LEU A 159 23.47 -6.07 -5.69
N GLY A 160 22.93 -6.64 -4.61
CA GLY A 160 22.52 -5.93 -3.40
C GLY A 160 21.05 -5.54 -3.38
N SER A 161 20.69 -4.57 -2.53
CA SER A 161 19.31 -4.09 -2.41
C SER A 161 18.97 -3.06 -3.49
N ILE A 162 17.79 -3.18 -4.09
CA ILE A 162 17.26 -2.19 -5.03
C ILE A 162 17.13 -0.84 -4.33
N VAL A 163 17.83 0.16 -4.85
CA VAL A 163 17.79 1.56 -4.41
C VAL A 163 16.58 2.26 -5.00
N GLN A 164 16.37 2.08 -6.31
CA GLN A 164 15.26 2.66 -7.04
C GLN A 164 14.88 1.78 -8.23
N MET A 165 13.60 1.76 -8.57
CA MET A 165 13.14 1.15 -9.81
C MET A 165 12.03 1.97 -10.44
N GLY A 166 11.89 1.93 -11.76
CA GLY A 166 10.78 2.57 -12.45
C GLY A 166 10.74 2.34 -13.96
N PRO A 167 9.56 2.54 -14.58
CA PRO A 167 9.41 2.49 -16.02
C PRO A 167 10.12 3.69 -16.68
N VAL A 168 10.75 3.45 -17.81
CA VAL A 168 11.35 4.46 -18.67
C VAL A 168 11.05 4.16 -20.14
N VAL A 169 11.03 5.21 -20.96
CA VAL A 169 10.87 5.09 -22.41
C VAL A 169 12.18 5.46 -23.07
N PHE A 170 12.79 4.49 -23.75
CA PHE A 170 13.95 4.76 -24.60
C PHE A 170 13.46 5.20 -25.98
N LEU A 171 13.97 6.34 -26.43
CA LEU A 171 13.81 6.82 -27.80
C LEU A 171 15.03 6.34 -28.59
N THR A 172 14.79 5.47 -29.56
CA THR A 172 15.83 5.05 -30.52
C THR A 172 15.99 6.09 -31.63
N GLU A 173 17.11 6.06 -32.35
CA GLU A 173 17.38 6.95 -33.48
C GLU A 173 16.27 6.88 -34.55
N ASP A 174 15.63 5.71 -34.71
CA ASP A 174 14.48 5.48 -35.59
C ASP A 174 13.14 6.04 -35.05
N SER A 175 13.16 6.84 -33.97
CA SER A 175 11.96 7.33 -33.26
C SER A 175 11.03 6.23 -32.71
N LYS A 176 11.49 4.98 -32.64
CA LYS A 176 10.73 3.91 -31.97
C LYS A 176 10.87 4.06 -30.45
N LYS A 177 9.72 4.07 -29.78
CA LYS A 177 9.61 4.08 -28.32
C LYS A 177 9.70 2.66 -27.80
N ASN A 178 10.64 2.43 -26.89
CA ASN A 178 10.83 1.15 -26.23
C ASN A 178 10.61 1.31 -24.74
N ASP A 179 9.54 0.70 -24.24
CA ASP A 179 9.28 0.64 -22.80
C ASP A 179 10.30 -0.30 -22.15
N ARG A 180 10.99 0.22 -21.13
CA ARG A 180 11.98 -0.50 -20.33
C ARG A 180 11.74 -0.19 -18.85
N TYR A 181 12.34 -0.99 -17.99
CA TYR A 181 12.42 -0.76 -16.56
C TYR A 181 13.87 -0.55 -16.17
N LEU A 182 14.15 0.54 -15.47
CA LEU A 182 15.42 0.73 -14.80
C LEU A 182 15.33 0.18 -13.38
N VAL A 183 16.36 -0.56 -13.00
CA VAL A 183 16.54 -1.09 -11.65
C VAL A 183 17.94 -0.72 -11.19
N LEU A 184 17.99 0.19 -10.23
CA LEU A 184 19.24 0.71 -9.67
C LEU A 184 19.59 -0.07 -8.41
N PHE A 185 20.77 -0.67 -8.42
CA PHE A 185 21.47 -1.23 -7.27
C PHE A 185 22.58 -0.27 -6.81
N PRO A 186 23.26 -0.51 -5.66
CA PRO A 186 24.29 0.41 -5.16
C PRO A 186 25.43 0.67 -6.16
N GLU A 187 25.84 -0.35 -6.92
CA GLU A 187 26.97 -0.25 -7.86
C GLU A 187 26.60 -0.59 -9.32
N THR A 188 25.35 -1.02 -9.56
CA THR A 188 24.92 -1.54 -10.86
C THR A 188 23.57 -0.95 -11.29
N LEU A 189 23.44 -0.57 -12.56
CA LEU A 189 22.17 -0.20 -13.16
C LEU A 189 21.77 -1.30 -14.16
N VAL A 190 20.60 -1.89 -13.95
CA VAL A 190 20.03 -2.93 -14.81
C VAL A 190 18.88 -2.35 -15.62
N ILE A 191 18.87 -2.62 -16.92
CA ILE A 191 17.78 -2.24 -17.83
C ILE A 191 17.06 -3.51 -18.23
N LEU A 192 15.78 -3.60 -17.93
CA LEU A 192 14.95 -4.76 -18.24
C LEU A 192 13.85 -4.37 -19.23
N SER A 193 13.44 -5.31 -20.05
CA SER A 193 12.16 -5.23 -20.76
C SER A 193 11.09 -6.05 -20.02
N ILE A 194 9.84 -5.62 -20.13
CA ILE A 194 8.72 -6.41 -19.63
C ILE A 194 8.13 -7.18 -20.80
N SER A 195 7.82 -8.46 -20.59
CA SER A 195 7.17 -9.26 -21.63
C SER A 195 5.87 -8.59 -22.10
N PRO A 196 5.45 -8.75 -23.37
CA PRO A 196 4.22 -8.12 -23.88
C PRO A 196 2.95 -8.49 -23.10
N ARG A 197 3.01 -9.57 -22.31
CA ARG A 197 1.92 -10.04 -21.43
C ARG A 197 2.07 -9.56 -19.98
N MET A 198 3.03 -8.68 -19.69
CA MET A 198 3.36 -8.19 -18.35
C MET A 198 3.62 -9.31 -17.33
N SER A 199 4.12 -10.45 -17.82
CA SER A 199 4.18 -11.70 -17.04
C SER A 199 5.59 -12.10 -16.61
N ALA A 200 6.62 -11.42 -17.11
CA ALA A 200 8.02 -11.68 -16.76
C ALA A 200 8.91 -10.50 -17.14
N PHE A 201 9.99 -10.31 -16.38
CA PHE A 201 11.13 -9.48 -16.77
C PHE A 201 12.05 -10.24 -17.72
N VAL A 202 12.56 -9.54 -18.72
CA VAL A 202 13.50 -10.05 -19.73
C VAL A 202 14.70 -9.12 -19.76
N TYR A 203 15.90 -9.69 -19.59
CA TYR A 203 17.17 -8.96 -19.69
C TYR A 203 17.44 -8.59 -21.16
#